data_AF-A0A8T2XXL4-F1
#
_entry.id   AF-A0A8T2XXL4-F1
#
_cell.length_a   1.000
_cell.length_b   1.000
_cell.length_c   1.000
_cell.angle_alpha   90.00
_cell.angle_beta   90.00
_cell.angle_gamma   90.00
#
_symmetry.space_group_name_H-M   'P 1'
#
loop_
_entity.id
_entity.type
_entity.pdbx_description
1 polymer ?
#
loop_
_entity_poly.entity_id
_entity_poly.type
_entity_poly.pdbx_seq_one_letter_code
_entity_poly.pdbx_strand_id
1 'polypeptide(L)'
;MAATVSQSYRVLLLERAFTSADGVPNARGRILGGSSAINAGFYSRAGQAFFWESGVEWDLNVVNQSYEWVEKAIVFRPDLRNWQSAVRDGLLEAGIEPYTGFNLEHVVGTKIGGSTFDSSGRRHSAADLLNYANAANIQVAVYASVGRILLASTSQYARWSAIGVVYRDKRG
;
A
#
# COMPACT_ATOMS: atom_id res chain seq x y z
N MET A 1 8.86 -0.94 2.39
CA MET A 1 9.35 -0.21 3.59
C MET A 1 9.74 -1.16 4.72
N ALA A 2 8.89 -1.58 5.66
CA ALA A 2 9.35 -2.31 6.87
C ALA A 2 10.20 -3.57 6.57
N ALA A 3 9.79 -4.43 5.62
CA ALA A 3 10.61 -5.57 5.18
C ALA A 3 11.94 -5.12 4.55
N THR A 4 11.89 -4.14 3.63
CA THR A 4 13.07 -3.52 2.99
C THR A 4 14.05 -2.96 4.03
N VAL A 5 13.54 -2.21 5.00
CA VAL A 5 14.30 -1.56 6.08
C VAL A 5 14.84 -2.60 7.06
N SER A 6 14.17 -3.75 7.25
CA SER A 6 14.65 -4.85 8.11
C SER A 6 15.91 -5.55 7.62
N GLN A 7 16.38 -5.27 6.40
CA GLN A 7 17.75 -5.61 6.02
C GLN A 7 18.78 -4.87 6.92
N SER A 8 18.37 -3.82 7.65
CA SER A 8 19.24 -3.04 8.56
C SER A 8 18.60 -2.49 9.86
N TYR A 9 17.28 -2.25 9.97
CA TYR A 9 16.62 -1.52 11.10
C TYR A 9 15.17 -1.98 11.43
N ARG A 10 14.51 -1.47 12.51
CA ARG A 10 13.19 -1.93 13.07
C ARG A 10 12.02 -0.90 12.95
N VAL A 11 10.73 -1.32 12.91
CA VAL A 11 9.54 -0.48 12.50
C VAL A 11 8.17 -0.89 13.18
N LEU A 12 7.11 -0.03 13.23
CA LEU A 12 5.79 -0.23 13.93
C LEU A 12 4.56 0.63 13.39
N LEU A 13 3.27 0.18 13.33
CA LEU A 13 2.07 0.90 12.71
C LEU A 13 0.59 0.57 13.21
N LEU A 14 -0.48 1.31 12.77
CA LEU A 14 -1.95 1.34 13.21
C LEU A 14 -3.01 1.63 12.05
N GLU A 15 -4.35 1.95 12.10
CA GLU A 15 -5.48 2.27 13.07
C GLU A 15 -6.96 2.16 12.42
N ARG A 16 -8.08 2.71 13.01
CA ARG A 16 -9.57 2.38 12.90
C ARG A 16 -10.51 3.26 12.01
N ALA A 17 -11.61 2.70 11.47
CA ALA A 17 -12.75 3.39 10.77
C ALA A 17 -13.46 4.57 11.51
N PHE A 18 -14.15 5.46 10.77
CA PHE A 18 -14.61 6.80 11.20
C PHE A 18 -15.71 7.42 10.29
N THR A 19 -16.14 8.66 10.55
CA THR A 19 -16.99 9.51 9.67
C THR A 19 -16.29 10.86 9.48
N SER A 20 -16.40 11.49 8.30
CA SER A 20 -15.82 12.82 8.03
C SER A 20 -16.61 13.97 8.66
N ALA A 21 -16.04 15.17 8.67
CA ALA A 21 -16.73 16.39 9.11
C ALA A 21 -17.94 16.73 8.22
N ASP A 22 -17.88 16.34 6.95
CA ASP A 22 -18.92 16.46 5.93
C ASP A 22 -20.03 15.38 6.08
N GLY A 23 -19.96 14.55 7.12
CA GLY A 23 -20.93 13.49 7.41
C GLY A 23 -20.72 12.18 6.64
N VAL A 24 -19.66 12.05 5.84
CA VAL A 24 -19.44 10.87 4.97
C VAL A 24 -18.81 9.71 5.75
N PRO A 25 -19.43 8.51 5.82
CA PRO A 25 -18.84 7.33 6.47
C PRO A 25 -17.58 6.84 5.77
N ASN A 26 -16.56 6.41 6.52
CA ASN A 26 -15.25 6.03 5.95
C ASN A 26 -14.52 4.95 6.78
N ALA A 27 -13.59 4.22 6.15
CA ALA A 27 -12.90 3.07 6.74
C ALA A 27 -11.38 3.10 6.52
N ARG A 28 -10.63 2.65 7.54
CA ARG A 28 -9.19 2.37 7.46
C ARG A 28 -8.85 1.10 8.25
N GLY A 29 -7.87 0.33 7.77
CA GLY A 29 -7.60 -1.02 8.24
C GLY A 29 -6.77 -1.08 9.53
N ARG A 30 -7.38 -1.57 10.61
CA ARG A 30 -6.71 -1.77 11.92
C ARG A 30 -6.23 -3.21 12.11
N ILE A 31 -5.32 -3.64 11.25
CA ILE A 31 -4.72 -4.98 11.27
C ILE A 31 -3.31 -4.89 10.69
N LEU A 32 -2.47 -5.91 10.90
CA LEU A 32 -1.20 -6.03 10.20
C LEU A 32 -1.47 -6.03 8.67
N GLY A 33 -0.70 -5.26 7.90
CA GLY A 33 -0.99 -4.97 6.49
C GLY A 33 -1.91 -3.76 6.24
N GLY A 34 -2.51 -3.18 7.29
CA GLY A 34 -3.31 -1.95 7.20
C GLY A 34 -4.52 -2.08 6.28
N SER A 35 -4.84 -1.01 5.53
CA SER A 35 -6.00 -1.00 4.62
C SER A 35 -5.92 -2.01 3.46
N SER A 36 -4.73 -2.52 3.10
CA SER A 36 -4.60 -3.57 2.06
C SER A 36 -5.26 -4.90 2.46
N ALA A 37 -5.38 -5.15 3.77
CA ALA A 37 -6.07 -6.33 4.29
C ALA A 37 -7.62 -6.23 4.19
N ILE A 38 -8.18 -5.05 3.88
CA ILE A 38 -9.64 -4.81 3.84
C ILE A 38 -10.17 -4.11 2.57
N ASN A 39 -9.30 -3.62 1.68
CA ASN A 39 -9.71 -2.92 0.45
C ASN A 39 -10.37 -3.86 -0.59
N ALA A 40 -10.80 -3.32 -1.73
CA ALA A 40 -11.37 -4.10 -2.84
C ALA A 40 -10.35 -4.95 -3.64
N GLY A 41 -9.07 -4.99 -3.25
CA GLY A 41 -8.03 -5.81 -3.88
C GLY A 41 -7.54 -5.38 -5.27
N PHE A 42 -8.18 -4.41 -5.93
CA PHE A 42 -7.70 -3.88 -7.22
C PHE A 42 -6.30 -3.26 -7.09
N TYR A 43 -5.44 -3.53 -8.07
CA TYR A 43 -4.06 -3.03 -8.16
C TYR A 43 -3.76 -2.41 -9.53
N SER A 44 -3.08 -1.26 -9.51
CA SER A 44 -2.51 -0.57 -10.66
C SER A 44 -1.29 0.21 -10.21
N ARG A 45 -0.30 0.35 -11.09
CA ARG A 45 0.79 1.33 -10.95
C ARG A 45 0.23 2.76 -11.08
N ALA A 46 0.98 3.77 -10.62
CA ALA A 46 0.62 5.17 -10.82
C ALA A 46 0.90 5.62 -12.27
N GLY A 47 0.15 6.60 -12.77
CA GLY A 47 0.39 7.18 -14.10
C GLY A 47 1.64 8.05 -14.12
N GLN A 48 2.33 8.15 -15.26
CA GLN A 48 3.62 8.86 -15.35
C GLN A 48 3.57 10.31 -14.87
N ALA A 49 2.45 11.00 -15.15
CA ALA A 49 2.18 12.37 -14.68
C ALA A 49 2.34 12.54 -13.15
N PHE A 50 1.95 11.54 -12.34
CA PHE A 50 2.12 11.60 -10.88
C PHE A 50 3.58 11.83 -10.48
N PHE A 51 4.53 11.17 -11.13
CA PHE A 51 5.94 11.30 -10.78
C PHE A 51 6.47 12.69 -11.15
N TRP A 52 6.14 13.18 -12.35
CA TRP A 52 6.57 14.51 -12.83
C TRP A 52 5.92 15.68 -12.06
N GLU A 53 4.65 15.56 -11.69
CA GLU A 53 3.87 16.62 -11.03
C GLU A 53 4.03 16.62 -9.50
N SER A 54 4.56 15.54 -8.90
CA SER A 54 4.73 15.41 -7.44
C SER A 54 5.73 16.39 -6.79
N GLY A 55 6.58 17.05 -7.58
CA GLY A 55 7.67 17.88 -7.07
C GLY A 55 8.81 17.10 -6.39
N VAL A 56 8.85 15.77 -6.54
CA VAL A 56 9.90 14.89 -6.02
C VAL A 56 10.75 14.37 -7.19
N GLU A 57 12.07 14.39 -7.03
CA GLU A 57 13.00 13.78 -8.00
C GLU A 57 13.01 12.25 -7.80
N TRP A 58 12.24 11.53 -8.63
CA TRP A 58 12.12 10.08 -8.56
C TRP A 58 13.16 9.36 -9.42
N ASP A 59 13.94 8.46 -8.81
CA ASP A 59 14.60 7.40 -9.55
C ASP A 59 13.55 6.40 -10.05
N LEU A 60 13.15 6.57 -11.32
CA LEU A 60 12.13 5.73 -11.98
C LEU A 60 12.58 4.26 -12.14
N ASN A 61 13.89 3.98 -12.13
CA ASN A 61 14.40 2.60 -12.17
C ASN A 61 14.14 1.91 -10.82
N VAL A 62 14.42 2.60 -9.70
CA VAL A 62 14.10 2.11 -8.35
C VAL A 62 12.59 2.01 -8.11
N VAL A 63 11.79 2.93 -8.67
CA VAL A 63 10.31 2.83 -8.66
C VAL A 63 9.83 1.57 -9.38
N ASN A 64 10.30 1.32 -10.61
CA ASN A 64 9.88 0.14 -11.39
C ASN A 64 10.29 -1.18 -10.71
N GLN A 65 11.53 -1.28 -10.23
CA GLN A 65 12.00 -2.43 -9.44
C GLN A 65 11.15 -2.65 -8.17
N SER A 66 10.72 -1.56 -7.53
CA SER A 66 9.84 -1.63 -6.34
C SER A 66 8.44 -2.13 -6.68
N TYR A 67 7.88 -1.71 -7.82
CA TYR A 67 6.61 -2.23 -8.33
C TYR A 67 6.72 -3.73 -8.66
N GLU A 68 7.71 -4.14 -9.45
CA GLU A 68 7.94 -5.53 -9.84
C GLU A 68 8.13 -6.46 -8.63
N TRP A 69 8.82 -5.97 -7.58
CA TRP A 69 8.99 -6.71 -6.32
C TRP A 69 7.68 -6.93 -5.57
N VAL A 70 6.81 -5.90 -5.47
CA VAL A 70 5.47 -6.04 -4.87
C VAL A 70 4.58 -6.94 -5.73
N GLU A 71 4.65 -6.78 -7.06
CA GLU A 71 3.82 -7.50 -8.02
C GLU A 71 4.10 -8.99 -7.98
N LYS A 72 5.39 -9.37 -8.04
CA LYS A 72 5.84 -10.77 -7.89
C LYS A 72 5.45 -11.40 -6.55
N ALA A 73 5.25 -10.61 -5.50
CA ALA A 73 4.97 -11.10 -4.15
C ALA A 73 3.47 -11.26 -3.85
N ILE A 74 2.62 -10.30 -4.28
CA ILE A 74 1.20 -10.24 -3.84
C ILE A 74 0.20 -9.77 -4.91
N VAL A 75 0.59 -9.66 -6.19
CA VAL A 75 -0.33 -9.23 -7.28
C VAL A 75 -0.50 -10.35 -8.31
N PHE A 76 -1.75 -10.60 -8.66
CA PHE A 76 -2.18 -11.66 -9.55
C PHE A 76 -3.00 -11.06 -10.72
N ARG A 77 -2.97 -11.75 -11.86
CA ARG A 77 -3.94 -11.50 -12.94
C ARG A 77 -5.29 -12.10 -12.52
N PRO A 78 -6.38 -11.32 -12.46
CA PRO A 78 -7.69 -11.85 -12.08
C PRO A 78 -8.35 -12.58 -13.24
N ASP A 79 -9.02 -13.69 -12.94
CA ASP A 79 -10.00 -14.33 -13.83
C ASP A 79 -11.31 -13.53 -13.78
N LEU A 80 -11.73 -13.00 -14.93
CA LEU A 80 -12.99 -12.24 -15.02
C LEU A 80 -14.21 -13.16 -14.88
N ARG A 81 -15.14 -12.77 -14.02
CA ARG A 81 -16.48 -13.37 -13.94
C ARG A 81 -17.47 -12.53 -14.76
N ASN A 82 -18.64 -13.09 -15.04
CA ASN A 82 -19.68 -12.54 -15.93
C ASN A 82 -19.91 -11.02 -15.75
N TRP A 83 -20.01 -10.54 -14.50
CA TRP A 83 -20.20 -9.11 -14.22
C TRP A 83 -19.03 -8.23 -14.66
N GLN A 84 -17.79 -8.64 -14.39
CA GLN A 84 -16.61 -7.85 -14.77
C GLN A 84 -16.37 -7.87 -16.28
N SER A 85 -16.71 -8.98 -16.96
CA SER A 85 -16.75 -9.03 -18.42
C SER A 85 -17.81 -8.09 -18.99
N ALA A 86 -19.04 -8.12 -18.48
CA ALA A 86 -20.11 -7.22 -18.92
C ALA A 86 -19.77 -5.74 -18.70
N VAL A 87 -19.13 -5.39 -17.57
CA VAL A 87 -18.63 -4.03 -17.33
C VAL A 87 -17.53 -3.65 -18.32
N ARG A 88 -16.56 -4.53 -18.60
CA ARG A 88 -15.53 -4.29 -19.65
C ARG A 88 -16.19 -4.01 -21.00
N ASP A 89 -17.14 -4.85 -21.40
CA ASP A 89 -17.76 -4.77 -22.72
C ASP A 89 -18.64 -3.52 -22.85
N GLY A 90 -19.39 -3.15 -21.81
CA GLY A 90 -20.15 -1.89 -21.77
C GLY A 90 -19.29 -0.61 -21.73
N LEU A 91 -18.09 -0.66 -21.14
CA LEU A 91 -17.13 0.46 -21.23
C LEU A 91 -16.63 0.66 -22.67
N LEU A 92 -16.43 -0.43 -23.42
CA LEU A 92 -16.03 -0.38 -24.84
C LEU A 92 -17.19 0.06 -25.74
N GLU A 93 -18.41 -0.42 -25.50
CA GLU A 93 -19.62 0.06 -26.18
C GLU A 93 -19.87 1.56 -25.95
N ALA A 94 -19.51 2.08 -24.77
CA ALA A 94 -19.50 3.51 -24.44
C ALA A 94 -18.29 4.29 -25.01
N GLY A 95 -17.42 3.67 -25.82
CA GLY A 95 -16.29 4.33 -26.47
C GLY A 95 -15.07 4.59 -25.58
N ILE A 96 -14.94 3.93 -24.42
CA ILE A 96 -13.80 4.10 -23.50
C ILE A 96 -12.63 3.23 -23.98
N GLU A 97 -12.06 3.65 -25.10
CA GLU A 97 -10.99 2.99 -25.85
C GLU A 97 -9.60 3.58 -25.55
N PRO A 98 -8.50 2.86 -25.84
CA PRO A 98 -8.42 1.50 -26.38
C PRO A 98 -8.64 0.41 -25.32
N TYR A 99 -8.95 -0.82 -25.75
CA TYR A 99 -8.83 -1.99 -24.89
C TYR A 99 -7.37 -2.45 -24.81
N THR A 100 -6.75 -2.36 -23.63
CA THR A 100 -5.33 -2.74 -23.44
C THR A 100 -5.14 -4.14 -22.82
N GLY A 101 -6.19 -4.95 -22.74
CA GLY A 101 -6.11 -6.31 -22.19
C GLY A 101 -5.81 -6.32 -20.69
N PHE A 102 -4.90 -7.20 -20.25
CA PHE A 102 -4.37 -7.17 -18.88
C PHE A 102 -3.18 -6.22 -18.80
N ASN A 103 -3.30 -5.15 -18.01
CA ASN A 103 -2.31 -4.09 -17.93
C ASN A 103 -2.27 -3.46 -16.52
N LEU A 104 -1.08 -3.40 -15.93
CA LEU A 104 -0.85 -2.81 -14.60
C LEU A 104 -0.64 -1.29 -14.66
N GLU A 105 -0.23 -0.73 -15.80
CA GLU A 105 0.01 0.71 -15.96
C GLU A 105 -1.29 1.52 -15.94
N HIS A 106 -1.30 2.69 -15.32
CA HIS A 106 -2.45 3.60 -15.34
C HIS A 106 -2.44 4.40 -16.65
N VAL A 107 -3.32 4.01 -17.58
CA VAL A 107 -3.45 4.56 -18.93
C VAL A 107 -4.92 4.83 -19.25
N VAL A 108 -5.17 5.71 -20.23
CA VAL A 108 -6.52 5.98 -20.77
C VAL A 108 -7.04 4.74 -21.51
N GLY A 109 -8.36 4.55 -21.48
CA GLY A 109 -9.06 3.43 -22.10
C GLY A 109 -9.49 2.36 -21.10
N THR A 110 -9.84 1.18 -21.61
CA THR A 110 -10.35 0.06 -20.81
C THR A 110 -9.27 -1.00 -20.60
N LYS A 111 -9.11 -1.47 -19.37
CA LYS A 111 -8.11 -2.50 -19.00
C LYS A 111 -8.58 -3.44 -17.90
N ILE A 112 -8.00 -4.63 -17.86
CA ILE A 112 -8.03 -5.53 -16.71
C ILE A 112 -6.81 -5.20 -15.85
N GLY A 113 -7.05 -4.64 -14.66
CA GLY A 113 -5.98 -4.36 -13.69
C GLY A 113 -5.52 -5.61 -12.91
N GLY A 114 -4.56 -5.42 -12.01
CA GLY A 114 -4.12 -6.46 -11.09
C GLY A 114 -5.11 -6.69 -9.94
N SER A 115 -4.94 -7.82 -9.26
CA SER A 115 -5.70 -8.22 -8.08
C SER A 115 -4.75 -8.66 -6.97
N THR A 116 -4.97 -8.23 -5.72
CA THR A 116 -4.30 -8.81 -4.54
C THR A 116 -5.09 -9.99 -3.94
N PHE A 117 -6.13 -10.47 -4.63
CA PHE A 117 -6.67 -11.82 -4.45
C PHE A 117 -6.08 -12.75 -5.52
N ASP A 118 -5.65 -13.94 -5.12
CA ASP A 118 -5.22 -14.99 -6.05
C ASP A 118 -6.41 -15.75 -6.68
N SER A 119 -6.13 -16.70 -7.57
CA SER A 119 -7.14 -17.50 -8.29
C SER A 119 -7.98 -18.41 -7.39
N SER A 120 -7.57 -18.69 -6.15
CA SER A 120 -8.40 -19.36 -5.14
C SER A 120 -9.37 -18.41 -4.43
N GLY A 121 -9.25 -17.10 -4.67
CA GLY A 121 -9.97 -16.06 -3.95
C GLY A 121 -9.34 -15.70 -2.59
N ARG A 122 -8.16 -16.22 -2.27
CA ARG A 122 -7.42 -15.85 -1.06
C ARG A 122 -6.82 -14.44 -1.24
N ARG A 123 -7.04 -13.58 -0.25
CA ARG A 123 -6.40 -12.26 -0.17
C ARG A 123 -4.93 -12.40 0.24
N HIS A 124 -4.09 -11.63 -0.43
CA HIS A 124 -2.73 -11.26 -0.03
C HIS A 124 -2.69 -9.75 0.25
N SER A 125 -1.75 -9.33 1.09
CA SER A 125 -1.73 -8.01 1.70
C SER A 125 -0.31 -7.50 1.94
N ALA A 126 -0.16 -6.25 2.37
CA ALA A 126 1.12 -5.71 2.80
C ALA A 126 1.68 -6.37 4.08
N ALA A 127 0.92 -7.25 4.76
CA ALA A 127 1.46 -8.11 5.81
C ALA A 127 2.30 -9.26 5.23
N ASP A 128 1.89 -9.83 4.11
CA ASP A 128 2.55 -10.97 3.47
C ASP A 128 3.93 -10.59 2.88
N LEU A 129 4.13 -9.30 2.60
CA LEU A 129 5.44 -8.72 2.27
C LEU A 129 6.47 -8.81 3.43
N LEU A 130 6.02 -9.04 4.67
CA LEU A 130 6.92 -9.27 5.82
C LEU A 130 7.56 -10.66 5.79
N ASN A 131 7.07 -11.61 4.99
CA ASN A 131 7.72 -12.91 4.78
C ASN A 131 9.07 -12.78 4.05
N TYR A 132 9.34 -11.62 3.42
CA TYR A 132 10.60 -11.27 2.76
C TYR A 132 11.52 -10.41 3.66
N ALA A 133 11.18 -10.23 4.94
CA ALA A 133 12.00 -9.54 5.93
C ALA A 133 13.13 -10.44 6.44
N ASN A 134 14.23 -9.84 6.92
CA ASN A 134 15.23 -10.59 7.68
C ASN A 134 14.71 -10.86 9.10
N ALA A 135 14.37 -12.12 9.38
CA ALA A 135 13.76 -12.55 10.64
C ALA A 135 14.61 -12.27 11.89
N ALA A 136 15.95 -12.20 11.78
CA ALA A 136 16.83 -11.85 12.90
C ALA A 136 16.79 -10.35 13.26
N ASN A 137 16.49 -9.50 12.27
CA ASN A 137 16.54 -8.05 12.39
C ASN A 137 15.16 -7.43 12.67
N ILE A 138 14.10 -7.98 12.10
CA ILE A 138 12.73 -7.47 12.24
C ILE A 138 12.10 -7.84 13.59
N GLN A 139 11.32 -6.92 14.14
CA GLN A 139 10.42 -7.16 15.27
C GLN A 139 9.08 -6.49 14.95
N VAL A 140 7.97 -7.18 15.20
CA VAL A 140 6.61 -6.70 14.92
C VAL A 140 5.78 -6.77 16.19
N ALA A 141 5.66 -5.64 16.91
CA ALA A 141 4.77 -5.55 18.06
C ALA A 141 3.34 -5.23 17.61
N VAL A 142 2.41 -6.17 17.81
CA VAL A 142 0.98 -5.95 17.56
C VAL A 142 0.29 -5.36 18.80
N TYR A 143 -0.82 -4.63 18.58
CA TYR A 143 -1.56 -3.91 19.61
C TYR A 143 -0.78 -2.79 20.34
N ALA A 144 0.30 -2.29 19.76
CA ALA A 144 1.11 -1.19 20.29
C ALA A 144 0.68 0.17 19.71
N SER A 145 -0.09 0.94 20.48
CA SER A 145 -0.60 2.26 20.07
C SER A 145 0.43 3.37 20.31
N VAL A 146 1.19 3.75 19.27
CA VAL A 146 2.08 4.92 19.30
C VAL A 146 1.27 6.19 19.63
N GLY A 147 1.71 6.92 20.66
CA GLY A 147 1.03 8.12 21.17
C GLY A 147 1.84 9.41 21.10
N ARG A 148 3.18 9.34 21.01
CA ARG A 148 4.06 10.51 20.83
C ARG A 148 5.42 10.13 20.23
N ILE A 149 6.00 11.05 19.47
CA ILE A 149 7.41 11.01 19.05
C ILE A 149 8.25 11.66 20.15
N LEU A 150 9.46 11.14 20.40
CA LEU A 150 10.45 11.73 21.30
C LEU A 150 11.47 12.52 20.48
N LEU A 151 11.67 13.78 20.85
CA LEU A 151 12.62 14.70 20.21
C LEU A 151 13.71 15.12 21.21
N ALA A 152 14.94 15.32 20.71
CA ALA A 152 16.03 15.93 21.47
C ALA A 152 16.80 16.92 20.58
N SER A 153 17.34 17.99 21.16
CA SER A 153 18.30 18.88 20.49
C SER A 153 19.72 18.49 20.89
N THR A 154 20.64 18.45 19.93
CA THR A 154 22.06 18.14 20.16
C THR A 154 22.94 19.39 20.36
N SER A 155 22.37 20.59 20.24
CA SER A 155 23.09 21.86 20.47
C SER A 155 22.18 22.99 20.94
N GLN A 156 22.80 24.11 21.31
CA GLN A 156 22.13 25.37 21.66
C GLN A 156 21.41 26.01 20.45
N TYR A 157 21.70 25.56 19.22
CA TYR A 157 21.16 26.10 17.96
C TYR A 157 19.99 25.27 17.39
N ALA A 158 19.16 24.72 18.29
CA ALA A 158 17.81 24.20 18.01
C ALA A 158 17.66 23.11 16.91
N ARG A 159 18.70 22.34 16.58
CA ARG A 159 18.56 21.18 15.67
C ARG A 159 17.93 19.98 16.37
N TRP A 160 16.60 19.98 16.46
CA TRP A 160 15.81 18.86 16.95
C TRP A 160 15.95 17.62 16.05
N SER A 161 16.09 16.46 16.68
CA SER A 161 16.17 15.14 16.04
C SER A 161 15.19 14.18 16.72
N ALA A 162 14.53 13.33 15.94
CA ALA A 162 13.67 12.27 16.48
C ALA A 162 14.53 11.11 17.01
N ILE A 163 14.36 10.77 18.30
CA ILE A 163 15.16 9.77 19.01
C ILE A 163 14.37 8.51 19.39
N GLY A 164 13.05 8.50 19.17
CA GLY A 164 12.20 7.35 19.46
C GLY A 164 10.72 7.69 19.47
N VAL A 165 9.91 6.75 19.95
CA VAL A 165 8.45 6.91 20.14
C VAL A 165 8.03 6.30 21.48
N VAL A 166 6.92 6.78 22.03
CA VAL A 166 6.23 6.11 23.15
C VAL A 166 4.93 5.52 22.62
N TYR A 167 4.72 4.24 22.90
CA TYR A 167 3.49 3.51 22.62
C TYR A 167 2.87 2.98 23.91
N ARG A 168 1.57 2.64 23.85
CA ARG A 168 0.83 1.91 24.89
C ARG A 168 0.44 0.54 24.36
N ASP A 169 0.34 -0.47 25.23
CA ASP A 169 -0.19 -1.79 24.86
C ASP A 169 -1.69 -1.89 25.20
N LYS A 170 -2.22 -3.10 25.43
CA LYS A 170 -3.61 -3.31 25.88
C LYS A 170 -3.87 -2.99 27.37
N ARG A 171 -2.83 -2.76 28.17
CA ARG A 171 -2.89 -2.64 29.64
C ARG A 171 -2.75 -1.19 30.13
N GLY A 172 -1.98 -0.35 29.41
CA GLY A 172 -1.88 1.10 29.67
C GLY A 172 -0.50 1.68 29.45
#